data_AF-A0A564UGD2-F1
#
_entry.id   AF-A0A564UGD2-F1
#
_cell.length_a   1.000
_cell.length_b   1.000
_cell.length_c   1.000
_cell.angle_alpha   90.00
_cell.angle_beta   90.00
_cell.angle_gamma   90.00
#
_symmetry.space_group_name_H-M   'P 1'
#
loop_
_entity.id
_entity.type
_entity.pdbx_description
1 polymer ?
#
loop_
_entity_poly.entity_id
_entity_poly.type
_entity_poly.pdbx_seq_one_letter_code
_entity_poly.pdbx_strand_id
1 'polypeptide(L)'
;MVTVNCFLLEKEVFIVRKKSHILLARYLADQMPANESLQSHRKAFCLGNILPDIQPSFVTKRHEYFGTFDEVQGKIRRLVQSGAGYNDRVFWRRSGEVMHYIADYFTFPHNKTFDGTLHQHNTYEKHLKNELKAFVLEGKADVYTEKEIHFETLNQLLQYIKEHHRRYLNCKRNIDDDIHYILTVCYQVFQGLFQLCRKNGIADYAYAVM
;
A
#
# COMPACT_ATOMS: atom_id res chain seq x y z
N MET A 1 -29.80 2.65 21.82
CA MET A 1 -29.31 1.30 21.46
C MET A 1 -28.45 1.41 20.20
N VAL A 2 -27.17 1.74 20.37
CA VAL A 2 -26.17 1.55 19.29
C VAL A 2 -25.88 0.05 19.30
N THR A 3 -26.41 -0.64 18.30
CA THR A 3 -26.65 -2.07 18.30
C THR A 3 -25.35 -2.86 18.23
N VAL A 4 -25.29 -3.95 19.01
CA VAL A 4 -24.23 -4.98 19.04
C VAL A 4 -23.80 -5.44 17.62
N ASN A 5 -24.69 -5.32 16.62
CA ASN A 5 -24.41 -5.58 15.21
C ASN A 5 -23.36 -4.64 14.60
N CYS A 6 -23.30 -3.36 14.99
CA CYS A 6 -22.29 -2.42 14.48
C CYS A 6 -20.88 -2.82 14.95
N PHE A 7 -20.74 -3.24 16.21
CA PHE A 7 -19.48 -3.71 16.78
C PHE A 7 -19.01 -5.03 16.14
N LEU A 8 -19.93 -5.95 15.84
CA LEU A 8 -19.60 -7.20 15.16
C LEU A 8 -19.18 -6.95 13.71
N LEU A 9 -19.88 -6.06 13.00
CA LEU A 9 -19.51 -5.62 11.65
C LEU A 9 -18.12 -4.95 11.65
N GLU A 10 -17.84 -4.03 12.58
CA GLU A 10 -16.52 -3.39 12.72
C GLU A 10 -15.40 -4.42 12.99
N LYS A 11 -15.64 -5.41 13.86
CA LYS A 11 -14.67 -6.49 14.12
C LYS A 11 -14.41 -7.36 12.89
N GLU A 12 -15.45 -7.73 12.13
CA GLU A 12 -15.28 -8.50 10.90
C GLU A 12 -14.54 -7.70 9.82
N VAL A 13 -14.88 -6.42 9.64
CA VAL A 13 -14.19 -5.48 8.74
C VAL A 13 -12.70 -5.42 9.05
N PHE A 14 -12.40 -5.21 10.32
CA PHE A 14 -11.04 -5.14 10.82
C PHE A 14 -10.25 -6.43 10.56
N ILE A 15 -10.88 -7.60 10.63
CA ILE A 15 -10.23 -8.89 10.33
C ILE A 15 -10.03 -9.07 8.82
N VAL A 16 -10.98 -8.62 7.98
CA VAL A 16 -10.91 -8.75 6.51
C VAL A 16 -9.82 -7.85 5.93
N ARG A 17 -9.80 -6.56 6.26
CA ARG A 17 -8.81 -5.58 5.74
C ARG A 17 -7.38 -5.96 6.06
N LYS A 18 -7.14 -6.37 7.30
CA LYS A 18 -5.82 -6.83 7.73
C LYS A 18 -5.29 -7.97 6.89
N LYS A 19 -6.15 -8.90 6.47
CA LYS A 19 -5.73 -10.10 5.73
C LYS A 19 -5.32 -9.78 4.30
N SER A 20 -6.06 -8.92 3.59
CA SER A 20 -5.67 -8.47 2.23
C SER A 20 -4.40 -7.62 2.27
N HIS A 21 -4.29 -6.68 3.22
CA HIS A 21 -3.10 -5.86 3.38
C HIS A 21 -1.85 -6.66 3.78
N ILE A 22 -1.97 -7.67 4.66
CA ILE A 22 -0.85 -8.59 4.96
C ILE A 22 -0.47 -9.43 3.73
N LEU A 23 -1.45 -9.89 2.94
CA LEU A 23 -1.19 -10.66 1.72
C LEU A 23 -0.40 -9.81 0.72
N LEU A 24 -0.85 -8.59 0.45
CA LEU A 24 -0.17 -7.63 -0.42
C LEU A 24 1.25 -7.33 0.10
N ALA A 25 1.40 -7.07 1.40
CA ALA A 25 2.70 -6.82 2.01
C ALA A 25 3.68 -7.99 1.83
N ARG A 26 3.19 -9.23 1.94
CA ARG A 26 4.02 -10.42 1.70
C ARG A 26 4.42 -10.50 0.24
N TYR A 27 3.45 -10.38 -0.67
CA TYR A 27 3.69 -10.36 -2.12
C TYR A 27 4.76 -9.34 -2.49
N LEU A 28 4.62 -8.08 -2.07
CA LEU A 28 5.61 -7.03 -2.35
C LEU A 28 6.99 -7.37 -1.79
N ALA A 29 7.05 -7.93 -0.57
CA ALA A 29 8.32 -8.31 0.04
C ALA A 29 8.98 -9.53 -0.64
N ASP A 30 8.22 -10.42 -1.29
CA ASP A 30 8.77 -11.52 -2.09
C ASP A 30 9.40 -11.02 -3.40
N GLN A 31 9.03 -9.81 -3.87
CA GLN A 31 9.62 -9.19 -5.07
C GLN A 31 10.96 -8.48 -4.81
N MET A 32 11.41 -8.39 -3.55
CA MET A 32 12.68 -7.74 -3.22
C MET A 32 13.84 -8.74 -3.21
N PRO A 33 15.05 -8.36 -3.68
CA PRO A 33 16.23 -9.20 -3.57
C PRO A 33 16.50 -9.70 -2.14
N ALA A 34 17.10 -10.89 -2.05
CA ALA A 34 17.36 -11.56 -0.78
C ALA A 34 18.31 -10.78 0.16
N ASN A 35 19.15 -9.91 -0.40
CA ASN A 35 20.13 -9.11 0.33
C ASN A 35 19.58 -7.79 0.87
N GLU A 36 18.33 -7.43 0.55
CA GLU A 36 17.69 -6.24 1.10
C GLU A 36 17.32 -6.45 2.57
N SER A 37 17.52 -5.43 3.41
CA SER A 37 17.25 -5.52 4.85
C SER A 37 15.77 -5.82 5.15
N LEU A 38 14.87 -5.63 4.18
CA LEU A 38 13.47 -6.03 4.25
C LEU A 38 13.30 -7.50 4.64
N GLN A 39 14.15 -8.39 4.13
CA GLN A 39 13.97 -9.82 4.34
C GLN A 39 14.07 -10.20 5.83
N SER A 40 14.91 -9.51 6.59
CA SER A 40 14.98 -9.65 8.05
C SER A 40 13.89 -8.87 8.79
N HIS A 41 13.18 -7.97 8.11
CA HIS A 41 12.22 -7.02 8.70
C HIS A 41 10.79 -7.14 8.14
N ARG A 42 10.44 -8.23 7.45
CA ARG A 42 9.11 -8.46 6.85
C ARG A 42 7.96 -8.30 7.84
N LYS A 43 8.16 -8.67 9.11
CA LYS A 43 7.15 -8.48 10.18
C LYS A 43 6.86 -7.01 10.45
N ALA A 44 7.88 -6.15 10.42
CA ALA A 44 7.71 -4.71 10.61
C ALA A 44 6.97 -4.09 9.41
N PHE A 45 7.31 -4.52 8.20
CA PHE A 45 6.61 -4.11 6.97
C PHE A 45 5.14 -4.53 6.98
N CYS A 46 4.85 -5.79 7.31
CA CYS A 46 3.47 -6.29 7.45
C CYS A 46 2.70 -5.53 8.54
N LEU A 47 3.34 -5.25 9.68
CA LEU A 47 2.72 -4.45 10.75
C LEU A 47 2.39 -3.03 10.25
N GLY A 48 3.28 -2.41 9.48
CA GLY A 48 3.04 -1.14 8.83
C GLY A 48 1.79 -1.14 7.96
N ASN A 49 1.62 -2.18 7.14
CA ASN A 49 0.50 -2.34 6.21
C ASN A 49 -0.87 -2.50 6.89
N ILE A 50 -0.90 -2.78 8.20
CA ILE A 50 -2.16 -2.87 8.97
C ILE A 50 -2.28 -1.79 10.03
N LEU A 51 -1.23 -0.97 10.22
CA LEU A 51 -1.17 0.01 11.29
C LEU A 51 -2.30 1.06 11.20
N PRO A 52 -2.61 1.62 10.01
CA PRO A 52 -3.67 2.61 9.89
C PRO A 52 -5.04 2.09 10.35
N ASP A 53 -5.37 0.83 10.03
CA ASP A 53 -6.64 0.20 10.44
C ASP A 53 -6.74 -0.06 11.95
N ILE A 54 -5.62 -0.18 12.67
CA ILE A 54 -5.59 -0.48 14.13
C ILE A 54 -5.39 0.73 15.02
N GLN A 55 -5.09 1.89 14.44
CA GLN A 55 -4.93 3.11 15.21
C GLN A 55 -6.30 3.69 15.59
N PRO A 56 -6.46 4.27 16.79
CA PRO A 56 -7.70 4.94 17.18
C PRO A 56 -8.14 6.05 16.22
N SER A 57 -7.18 6.66 15.51
CA SER A 57 -7.43 7.66 14.46
C SER A 57 -8.19 7.13 13.25
N PHE A 58 -8.30 5.80 13.07
CA PHE A 58 -9.12 5.18 12.03
C PHE A 58 -10.58 5.66 12.06
N VAL A 59 -11.11 5.91 13.27
CA VAL A 59 -12.50 6.37 13.44
C VAL A 59 -12.71 7.80 12.91
N THR A 60 -11.67 8.62 12.90
CA THR A 60 -11.74 10.03 12.50
C THR A 60 -11.09 10.33 11.14
N LYS A 61 -10.19 9.46 10.66
CA LYS A 61 -9.51 9.58 9.37
C LYS A 61 -10.02 8.49 8.43
N ARG A 62 -10.78 8.90 7.42
CA ARG A 62 -11.11 8.00 6.31
C ARG A 62 -9.87 7.80 5.44
N HIS A 63 -9.51 6.56 5.15
CA HIS A 63 -8.40 6.21 4.25
C HIS A 63 -8.82 6.39 2.78
N GLU A 64 -9.14 7.62 2.41
CA GLU A 64 -9.56 7.98 1.07
C GLU A 64 -8.50 8.89 0.45
N TYR A 65 -8.29 8.77 -0.86
CA TYR A 65 -7.27 9.53 -1.59
C TYR A 65 -7.39 11.04 -1.35
N PHE A 66 -8.59 11.60 -1.55
CA PHE A 66 -8.83 13.04 -1.42
C PHE A 66 -8.71 13.56 0.03
N GLY A 67 -8.76 12.68 1.04
CA GLY A 67 -8.62 13.07 2.44
C GLY A 67 -7.20 12.95 2.98
N THR A 68 -6.38 12.04 2.44
CA THR A 68 -5.12 11.63 3.08
C THR A 68 -3.89 11.72 2.19
N PHE A 69 -4.04 11.97 0.88
CA PHE A 69 -2.90 11.90 -0.03
C PHE A 69 -1.79 12.90 0.29
N ASP A 70 -2.10 14.14 0.72
CA ASP A 70 -1.08 15.11 1.14
C ASP A 70 -0.27 14.62 2.36
N GLU A 71 -0.91 13.93 3.32
CA GLU A 71 -0.23 13.31 4.45
C GLU A 71 0.69 12.18 3.98
N VAL A 72 0.20 11.33 3.06
CA VAL A 72 0.96 10.21 2.50
C VAL A 72 2.12 10.69 1.65
N GLN A 73 1.97 11.77 0.87
CA GLN A 73 3.08 12.44 0.20
C GLN A 73 4.15 12.82 1.21
N GLY A 74 3.77 13.45 2.33
CA GLY A 74 4.68 13.77 3.43
C GLY A 74 5.40 12.55 4.02
N LYS A 75 4.70 11.41 4.18
CA LYS A 75 5.32 10.14 4.63
C LYS A 75 6.34 9.63 3.61
N ILE A 76 6.02 9.64 2.32
CA ILE A 76 6.93 9.26 1.23
C ILE A 76 8.16 10.19 1.21
N ARG A 77 7.96 11.51 1.30
CA ARG A 77 9.08 12.48 1.33
C ARG A 77 10.05 12.17 2.47
N ARG A 78 9.54 11.93 3.68
CA ARG A 78 10.36 11.61 4.86
C ARG A 78 11.10 10.28 4.75
N LEU A 79 10.51 9.28 4.10
CA LEU A 79 11.21 8.02 3.82
C LEU A 79 12.35 8.25 2.83
N VAL A 80 12.11 9.00 1.75
CA VAL A 80 13.10 9.28 0.71
C VAL A 80 14.23 10.20 1.20
N GLN A 81 13.93 11.21 2.02
CA GLN A 81 14.91 12.22 2.45
C GLN A 81 15.66 11.85 3.74
N SER A 82 15.01 11.14 4.66
CA SER A 82 15.58 10.87 5.99
C SER A 82 15.60 9.37 6.33
N GLY A 83 15.20 8.51 5.40
CA GLY A 83 15.11 7.07 5.60
C GLY A 83 16.43 6.42 5.99
N ALA A 84 17.56 6.92 5.45
CA ALA A 84 18.90 6.45 5.76
C ALA A 84 19.27 6.59 7.25
N GLY A 85 18.67 7.57 7.95
CA GLY A 85 18.87 7.77 9.39
C GLY A 85 17.96 6.93 10.28
N TYR A 86 17.03 6.16 9.71
CA TYR A 86 16.16 5.29 10.49
C TYR A 86 16.81 3.94 10.71
N ASN A 87 16.53 3.33 11.87
CA ASN A 87 16.72 1.89 11.97
C ASN A 87 15.78 1.16 10.99
N ASP A 88 16.25 0.03 10.45
CA ASP A 88 15.53 -0.75 9.44
C ASP A 88 14.09 -1.07 9.86
N ARG A 89 13.87 -1.48 11.13
CA ARG A 89 12.53 -1.81 11.63
C ARG A 89 11.56 -0.63 11.49
N VAL A 90 12.00 0.58 11.82
CA VAL A 90 11.19 1.81 11.71
C VAL A 90 10.98 2.18 10.26
N PHE A 91 12.03 2.09 9.43
CA PHE A 91 11.95 2.33 7.99
C PHE A 91 10.89 1.41 7.35
N TRP A 92 11.04 0.09 7.52
CA TRP A 92 10.13 -0.91 6.94
C TRP A 92 8.70 -0.79 7.45
N ARG A 93 8.50 -0.51 8.74
CA ARG A 93 7.14 -0.23 9.25
C ARG A 93 6.51 0.99 8.59
N ARG A 94 7.27 2.07 8.41
CA ARG A 94 6.76 3.30 7.76
C ARG A 94 6.51 3.11 6.27
N SER A 95 7.36 2.35 5.57
CA SER A 95 7.13 1.95 4.18
C SER A 95 5.85 1.12 4.07
N GLY A 96 5.60 0.20 5.00
CA GLY A 96 4.36 -0.57 5.03
C GLY A 96 3.12 0.29 5.25
N GLU A 97 3.21 1.31 6.10
CA GLU A 97 2.14 2.27 6.31
C GLU A 97 1.81 3.05 5.03
N VAL A 98 2.81 3.44 4.24
CA VAL A 98 2.58 4.04 2.92
C VAL A 98 1.85 3.06 2.01
N MET A 99 2.29 1.80 1.91
CA MET A 99 1.68 0.81 1.02
C MET A 99 0.21 0.52 1.35
N HIS A 100 -0.17 0.55 2.63
CA HIS A 100 -1.56 0.47 3.05
C HIS A 100 -2.43 1.54 2.37
N TYR A 101 -2.04 2.81 2.49
CA TYR A 101 -2.81 3.91 1.90
C TYR A 101 -2.85 3.83 0.39
N ILE A 102 -1.72 3.48 -0.25
CA ILE A 102 -1.67 3.33 -1.71
C ILE A 102 -2.68 2.26 -2.16
N ALA A 103 -2.73 1.10 -1.50
CA ALA A 103 -3.71 0.06 -1.84
C ALA A 103 -5.16 0.51 -1.61
N ASP A 104 -5.45 1.21 -0.51
CA ASP A 104 -6.78 1.75 -0.23
C ASP A 104 -7.21 2.76 -1.32
N TYR A 105 -6.29 3.57 -1.87
CA TYR A 105 -6.63 4.51 -2.95
C TYR A 105 -7.15 3.84 -4.22
N PHE A 106 -6.77 2.59 -4.46
CA PHE A 106 -7.19 1.78 -5.61
C PHE A 106 -8.26 0.73 -5.23
N THR A 107 -8.95 0.94 -4.10
CA THR A 107 -10.06 0.10 -3.66
C THR A 107 -11.36 0.89 -3.78
N PHE A 108 -12.34 0.38 -4.53
CA PHE A 108 -13.50 1.18 -4.95
C PHE A 108 -14.26 1.82 -3.77
N PRO A 109 -14.59 1.09 -2.69
CA PRO A 109 -15.25 1.68 -1.52
C PRO A 109 -14.53 2.85 -0.84
N HIS A 110 -13.23 3.05 -1.06
CA HIS A 110 -12.41 4.13 -0.49
C HIS A 110 -12.35 5.39 -1.37
N ASN A 111 -13.24 5.48 -2.36
CA ASN A 111 -13.24 6.56 -3.33
C ASN A 111 -14.57 7.31 -3.31
N LYS A 112 -14.51 8.63 -3.53
CA LYS A 112 -15.66 9.57 -3.48
C LYS A 112 -16.87 9.17 -4.33
N THR A 113 -16.67 8.25 -5.26
CA THR A 113 -17.67 7.77 -6.18
C THR A 113 -18.45 6.56 -5.69
N PHE A 114 -18.08 6.01 -4.54
CA PHE A 114 -18.85 4.99 -3.84
C PHE A 114 -19.96 5.66 -3.03
N ASP A 115 -21.20 5.31 -3.34
CA ASP A 115 -22.43 5.80 -2.71
C ASP A 115 -23.15 4.72 -1.89
N GLY A 116 -22.48 3.57 -1.69
CA GLY A 116 -23.02 2.44 -0.97
C GLY A 116 -22.98 2.57 0.55
N THR A 117 -23.69 1.67 1.20
CA THR A 117 -23.71 1.51 2.67
C THR A 117 -22.43 0.87 3.19
N LEU A 118 -22.18 0.99 4.49
CA LEU A 118 -21.09 0.28 5.17
C LEU A 118 -21.18 -1.25 4.96
N HIS A 119 -22.39 -1.81 4.90
CA HIS A 119 -22.54 -3.25 4.63
C HIS A 119 -22.07 -3.63 3.22
N GLN A 120 -22.37 -2.80 2.21
CA GLN A 120 -21.90 -3.01 0.84
C GLN A 120 -20.38 -2.83 0.73
N HIS A 121 -19.81 -1.85 1.45
CA HIS A 121 -18.35 -1.68 1.57
C HIS A 121 -17.71 -2.98 2.06
N ASN A 122 -18.19 -3.50 3.18
CA ASN A 122 -17.62 -4.68 3.83
C ASN A 122 -17.75 -5.93 2.95
N THR A 123 -18.91 -6.08 2.28
CA THR A 123 -19.16 -7.17 1.35
C THR A 123 -18.20 -7.11 0.16
N TYR A 124 -17.98 -5.91 -0.38
CA TYR A 124 -17.04 -5.69 -1.47
C TYR A 124 -15.60 -6.04 -1.06
N GLU A 125 -15.11 -5.53 0.06
CA GLU A 125 -13.75 -5.84 0.56
C GLU A 125 -13.57 -7.35 0.85
N LYS A 126 -14.61 -8.01 1.35
CA LYS A 126 -14.57 -9.46 1.57
C LYS A 126 -14.41 -10.22 0.25
N HIS A 127 -15.10 -9.80 -0.80
CA HIS A 127 -14.97 -10.36 -2.14
C HIS A 127 -13.58 -10.06 -2.71
N LEU A 128 -13.14 -8.80 -2.68
CA LEU A 128 -11.82 -8.36 -3.15
C LEU A 128 -10.69 -9.16 -2.50
N LYS A 129 -10.74 -9.35 -1.18
CA LYS A 129 -9.74 -10.14 -0.45
C LYS A 129 -9.70 -11.61 -0.93
N ASN A 130 -10.86 -12.22 -1.18
CA ASN A 130 -10.90 -13.61 -1.62
C ASN A 130 -10.32 -13.76 -3.04
N GLU A 131 -10.70 -12.86 -3.95
CA GLU A 131 -10.18 -12.85 -5.33
C GLU A 131 -8.68 -12.52 -5.35
N LEU A 132 -8.23 -11.49 -4.62
CA LEU A 132 -6.80 -11.16 -4.50
C LEU A 132 -5.99 -12.35 -3.96
N LYS A 133 -6.54 -13.09 -2.98
CA LYS A 133 -5.91 -14.30 -2.46
C LYS A 133 -5.81 -15.40 -3.52
N ALA A 134 -6.89 -15.67 -4.26
CA ALA A 134 -6.87 -16.63 -5.35
C ALA A 134 -5.83 -16.22 -6.41
N PHE A 135 -5.84 -14.96 -6.81
CA PHE A 135 -4.94 -14.40 -7.81
C PHE A 135 -3.46 -14.54 -7.45
N VAL A 136 -3.09 -14.22 -6.20
CA VAL A 136 -1.71 -14.36 -5.72
C VAL A 136 -1.30 -15.84 -5.58
N LEU A 137 -2.18 -16.71 -5.05
CA LEU A 137 -1.85 -18.12 -4.84
C LEU A 137 -1.79 -18.95 -6.14
N GLU A 138 -2.55 -18.55 -7.16
CA GLU A 138 -2.55 -19.19 -8.48
C GLU A 138 -1.38 -18.71 -9.36
N GLY A 139 -0.47 -17.88 -8.84
CA GLY A 139 0.67 -17.34 -9.60
C GLY A 139 0.28 -16.33 -10.69
N LYS A 140 -0.99 -15.92 -10.75
CA LYS A 140 -1.48 -14.97 -11.76
C LYS A 140 -0.96 -13.56 -11.52
N ALA A 141 -0.55 -13.24 -10.29
CA ALA A 141 0.05 -11.96 -9.92
C ALA A 141 1.32 -11.63 -10.72
N ASP A 142 2.03 -12.65 -11.22
CA ASP A 142 3.26 -12.45 -12.02
C ASP A 142 2.98 -11.74 -13.35
N VAL A 143 1.75 -11.79 -13.86
CA VAL A 143 1.31 -11.05 -15.05
C VAL A 143 1.32 -9.54 -14.81
N TYR A 144 1.21 -9.10 -13.55
CA TYR A 144 1.24 -7.68 -13.17
C TYR A 144 2.61 -7.21 -12.70
N THR A 145 3.61 -8.10 -12.72
CA THR A 145 5.02 -7.71 -12.60
C THR A 145 5.44 -7.04 -13.92
N GLU A 146 4.94 -5.82 -14.14
CA GLU A 146 5.36 -4.98 -15.26
C GLU A 146 6.85 -4.67 -15.15
N LYS A 147 7.49 -4.31 -16.28
CA LYS A 147 8.87 -3.79 -16.23
C LYS A 147 8.93 -2.66 -15.21
N GLU A 148 9.85 -2.78 -14.26
CA GLU A 148 10.10 -1.78 -13.24
C GLU A 148 10.32 -0.42 -13.90
N ILE A 149 9.49 0.56 -13.52
CA ILE A 149 9.63 1.94 -13.98
C ILE A 149 10.75 2.58 -13.18
N HIS A 150 11.68 3.23 -13.87
CA HIS A 150 12.72 4.00 -13.20
C HIS A 150 12.21 5.41 -12.85
N PHE A 151 12.21 5.73 -11.56
CA PHE A 151 11.86 7.05 -11.02
C PHE A 151 13.12 7.81 -10.64
N GLU A 152 13.46 8.84 -11.41
CA GLU A 152 14.62 9.70 -11.15
C GLU A 152 14.39 10.68 -10.00
N THR A 153 13.13 11.06 -9.76
CA THR A 153 12.76 12.06 -8.76
C THR A 153 11.53 11.65 -7.97
N LEU A 154 11.46 12.12 -6.72
CA LEU A 154 10.27 12.00 -5.88
C LEU A 154 9.01 12.56 -6.58
N ASN A 155 9.14 13.65 -7.33
CA ASN A 155 8.01 14.22 -8.04
C ASN A 155 7.46 13.28 -9.12
N GLN A 156 8.31 12.54 -9.85
CA GLN A 156 7.83 11.55 -10.81
C GLN A 156 7.03 10.43 -10.13
N LEU A 157 7.50 9.91 -9.00
CA LEU A 157 6.78 8.90 -8.21
C LEU A 157 5.42 9.42 -7.75
N LEU A 158 5.35 10.64 -7.22
CA LEU A 158 4.10 11.24 -6.76
C LEU A 158 3.13 11.54 -7.91
N GLN A 159 3.63 11.97 -9.07
CA GLN A 159 2.81 12.17 -10.26
C GLN A 159 2.28 10.84 -10.83
N TYR A 160 3.08 9.77 -10.77
CA TYR A 160 2.64 8.44 -11.15
C TYR A 160 1.43 7.99 -10.34
N ILE A 161 1.48 8.11 -9.00
CA ILE A 161 0.34 7.77 -8.13
C ILE A 161 -0.90 8.59 -8.50
N LYS A 162 -0.72 9.90 -8.68
CA LYS A 162 -1.82 10.83 -9.00
C LYS A 162 -2.48 10.52 -10.34
N GLU A 163 -1.68 10.28 -11.37
CA GLU A 163 -2.18 9.98 -12.72
C GLU A 163 -2.86 8.61 -12.77
N HIS A 164 -2.30 7.59 -12.12
CA HIS A 164 -2.94 6.28 -12.02
C HIS A 164 -4.25 6.34 -11.24
N HIS A 165 -4.32 7.10 -10.14
CA HIS A 165 -5.57 7.29 -9.39
C HIS A 165 -6.62 8.00 -10.24
N ARG A 166 -6.23 9.03 -11.00
CA ARG A 166 -7.14 9.70 -11.95
C ARG A 166 -7.68 8.74 -13.01
N ARG A 167 -6.85 7.84 -13.55
CA ARG A 167 -7.26 6.82 -14.52
C ARG A 167 -8.20 5.80 -13.89
N TYR A 168 -7.84 5.29 -12.71
CA TYR A 168 -8.65 4.37 -11.93
C TYR A 168 -10.09 4.88 -11.72
N LEU A 169 -10.25 6.17 -11.37
CA LEU A 169 -11.57 6.77 -11.21
C LEU A 169 -12.43 6.84 -12.51
N ASN A 170 -11.80 6.72 -13.68
CA ASN A 170 -12.46 6.72 -14.98
C ASN A 170 -12.72 5.31 -15.55
N CYS A 171 -12.26 4.25 -14.87
CA CYS A 171 -12.46 2.86 -15.28
C CYS A 171 -13.83 2.31 -14.81
N LYS A 172 -14.25 1.19 -15.42
CA LYS A 172 -15.42 0.44 -14.95
C LYS A 172 -15.09 -0.18 -13.59
N ARG A 173 -15.92 0.03 -12.59
CA ARG A 173 -15.63 -0.43 -11.22
C ARG A 173 -15.96 -1.90 -11.06
N ASN A 174 -14.95 -2.72 -10.82
CA ASN A 174 -15.08 -4.14 -10.54
C ASN A 174 -13.83 -4.63 -9.78
N ILE A 175 -13.93 -5.86 -9.25
CA ILE A 175 -12.90 -6.47 -8.43
C ILE A 175 -11.60 -6.70 -9.20
N ASP A 176 -11.68 -7.11 -10.46
CA ASP A 176 -10.50 -7.41 -11.28
C ASP A 176 -9.68 -6.15 -11.55
N ASP A 177 -10.34 -5.05 -11.89
CA ASP A 177 -9.70 -3.75 -12.08
C ASP A 177 -9.07 -3.24 -10.76
N ASP A 178 -9.76 -3.37 -9.62
CA ASP A 178 -9.18 -3.03 -8.31
C ASP A 178 -7.92 -3.86 -8.04
N ILE A 179 -7.96 -5.18 -8.25
CA ILE A 179 -6.79 -6.06 -8.07
C ILE A 179 -5.64 -5.64 -8.99
N HIS A 180 -5.93 -5.37 -10.26
CA HIS A 180 -4.95 -4.93 -11.24
C HIS A 180 -4.26 -3.63 -10.77
N TYR A 181 -5.03 -2.59 -10.45
CA TYR A 181 -4.46 -1.32 -10.01
C TYR A 181 -3.73 -1.45 -8.67
N ILE A 182 -4.28 -2.19 -7.70
CA ILE A 182 -3.63 -2.42 -6.40
C ILE A 182 -2.27 -3.08 -6.61
N LEU A 183 -2.18 -4.18 -7.37
CA LEU A 183 -0.94 -4.92 -7.57
C LEU A 183 0.06 -4.08 -8.37
N THR A 184 -0.33 -3.53 -9.52
CA THR A 184 0.57 -2.77 -10.40
C THR A 184 1.07 -1.50 -9.72
N VAL A 185 0.18 -0.67 -9.16
CA VAL A 185 0.59 0.62 -8.58
C VAL A 185 1.36 0.38 -7.29
N CYS A 186 0.95 -0.55 -6.43
CA CYS A 186 1.72 -0.83 -5.22
C CYS A 186 3.11 -1.37 -5.55
N TYR A 187 3.25 -2.25 -6.54
CA TYR A 187 4.55 -2.73 -6.99
C TYR A 187 5.45 -1.58 -7.46
N GLN A 188 4.98 -0.76 -8.40
CA GLN A 188 5.78 0.35 -8.95
C GLN A 188 6.13 1.40 -7.89
N VAL A 189 5.19 1.72 -6.99
CA VAL A 189 5.45 2.66 -5.89
C VAL A 189 6.46 2.10 -4.91
N PHE A 190 6.37 0.80 -4.61
CA PHE A 190 7.29 0.13 -3.72
C PHE A 190 8.71 0.13 -4.30
N GLN A 191 8.88 -0.26 -5.57
CA GLN A 191 10.19 -0.21 -6.24
C GLN A 191 10.75 1.21 -6.32
N GLY A 192 9.93 2.17 -6.75
CA GLY A 192 10.32 3.58 -6.86
C GLY A 192 10.76 4.19 -5.54
N LEU A 193 10.12 3.80 -4.42
CA LEU A 193 10.56 4.22 -3.10
C LEU A 193 12.00 3.78 -2.81
N PHE A 194 12.38 2.54 -3.15
CA PHE A 194 13.74 2.05 -2.94
C PHE A 194 14.75 2.67 -3.89
N GLN A 195 14.40 2.82 -5.16
CA GLN A 195 15.26 3.51 -6.14
C GLN A 195 15.65 4.90 -5.61
N LEU A 196 14.67 5.67 -5.12
CA LEU A 196 14.88 7.01 -4.59
C LEU A 196 15.64 7.03 -3.25
N CYS A 197 15.34 6.10 -2.34
CA CYS A 197 16.08 5.96 -1.08
C CYS A 197 17.56 5.60 -1.33
N ARG A 198 17.82 4.67 -2.26
CA ARG A 198 19.18 4.29 -2.66
C ARG A 198 19.89 5.48 -3.30
N LYS A 199 19.26 6.19 -4.23
CA LYS A 199 19.84 7.38 -4.87
C LYS A 199 20.22 8.47 -3.86
N ASN A 200 19.39 8.72 -2.85
CA ASN A 200 19.72 9.68 -1.80
C ASN A 200 20.76 9.14 -0.80
N GLY A 201 20.92 7.81 -0.72
CA GLY A 201 22.00 7.13 0.01
C GLY A 201 23.30 6.95 -0.79
N ILE A 202 23.34 7.28 -2.10
CA ILE A 202 24.54 7.19 -2.95
C ILE A 202 25.61 8.24 -2.56
N ALA A 203 25.31 9.17 -1.65
CA ALA A 203 26.35 10.03 -1.08
C ALA A 203 27.36 9.30 -0.16
N ASP A 204 27.03 8.13 0.43
CA ASP A 204 27.85 7.58 1.53
C ASP A 204 28.48 6.19 1.34
N TYR A 205 28.40 5.55 0.16
CA TYR A 205 29.09 4.25 -0.03
C TYR A 205 29.90 4.10 -1.32
N ALA A 206 30.02 5.15 -2.15
CA ALA A 206 30.90 5.12 -3.33
C ALA A 206 32.40 5.28 -3.01
N TYR A 207 32.80 5.41 -1.73
CA TYR A 207 34.20 5.54 -1.31
C TYR A 207 34.66 4.56 -0.22
N ALA A 208 33.89 3.50 0.07
CA ALA A 208 34.24 2.54 1.11
C ALA A 208 34.63 1.15 0.56
N VAL A 209 35.31 1.07 -0.59
CA VAL A 209 36.26 -0.02 -0.91
C VAL A 209 37.31 0.51 -1.90
N MET A 210 38.31 1.23 -1.39
CA MET A 210 39.72 1.05 -1.77
C MET A 210 40.46 0.60 -0.52
#